data_AF-A0A2H5ZLK5-F1
#
_entry.id   AF-A0A2H5ZLK5-F1
#
_cell.length_a   1.000
_cell.length_b   1.000
_cell.length_c   1.000
_cell.angle_alpha   90.00
_cell.angle_beta   90.00
_cell.angle_gamma   90.00
#
_symmetry.space_group_name_H-M   'P 1'
#
loop_
_entity.id
_entity.type
_entity.pdbx_description
1 polymer ?
#
loop_
_entity_poly.entity_id
_entity_poly.type
_entity_poly.pdbx_seq_one_letter_code
_entity_poly.pdbx_strand_id
1 'polypeptide(L)'
;MAAQYDDAVSIFRRWPRCAGDCNEDRTVTVDELVRAVHALLEEQQPLTCWQADYSGDGRLTVDEIVRSVREALGECAAPSP
;
A
#
# COMPACT_ATOMS: atom_id res chain seq x y z
N MET A 1 4.31 17.79 27.52
CA MET A 1 5.59 17.53 26.85
C MET A 1 5.31 16.67 25.64
N ALA A 2 5.14 17.29 24.47
CA ALA A 2 5.00 16.60 23.19
C ALA A 2 6.39 16.59 22.54
N ALA A 3 7.00 15.41 22.43
CA ALA A 3 8.24 15.26 21.69
C ALA A 3 7.91 15.18 20.20
N GLN A 4 8.38 16.21 19.50
CA GLN A 4 8.48 16.34 18.05
C GLN A 4 9.13 15.09 17.43
N TYR A 5 8.46 14.50 16.45
CA TYR A 5 9.05 13.57 15.48
C TYR A 5 8.37 13.80 14.11
N ASP A 6 8.38 15.05 13.64
CA ASP A 6 7.63 15.48 12.44
C ASP A 6 8.41 15.40 11.10
N ASP A 7 9.71 15.04 11.08
CA ASP A 7 10.51 15.19 9.85
C ASP A 7 10.99 13.88 9.18
N ALA A 8 11.00 12.72 9.86
CA ALA A 8 11.53 11.46 9.29
C ALA A 8 10.46 10.47 8.77
N VAL A 9 9.20 10.60 9.18
CA VAL A 9 8.11 9.72 8.70
C VAL A 9 7.56 10.21 7.35
N SER A 10 7.70 11.49 7.05
CA SER A 10 7.23 12.12 5.81
C SER A 10 8.08 11.79 4.58
N ILE A 11 9.35 11.40 4.76
CA ILE A 11 10.27 11.05 3.64
C ILE A 11 10.03 9.65 3.07
N PHE A 12 9.44 8.72 3.82
CA PHE A 12 9.11 7.36 3.35
C PHE A 12 7.65 7.19 2.91
N ARG A 13 6.74 8.11 3.27
CA ARG A 13 5.35 8.14 2.76
C ARG A 13 5.14 9.01 1.52
N ARG A 14 6.21 9.51 0.91
CA ARG A 14 6.14 10.26 -0.36
C ARG A 14 6.46 9.40 -1.58
N TRP A 15 6.56 8.07 -1.43
CA TRP A 15 6.68 7.24 -2.62
C TRP A 15 5.35 7.26 -3.37
N PRO A 16 5.30 7.69 -4.65
CA PRO A 16 4.18 7.38 -5.52
C PRO A 16 4.27 5.88 -5.84
N ARG A 17 4.11 5.03 -4.83
CA ARG A 17 3.87 3.62 -4.99
C ARG A 17 2.36 3.47 -4.92
N CYS A 18 1.84 2.82 -5.94
CA CYS A 18 0.43 2.57 -6.04
C CYS A 18 0.06 1.62 -4.91
N ALA A 19 -0.94 1.96 -4.11
CA ALA A 19 -1.36 1.10 -3.01
C ALA A 19 -1.70 -0.29 -3.59
N GLY A 20 -1.11 -1.35 -3.06
CA GLY A 20 -1.25 -2.71 -3.60
C GLY A 20 -0.32 -3.10 -4.75
N ASP A 21 0.66 -2.28 -5.14
CA ASP A 21 1.77 -2.67 -6.03
C ASP A 21 2.78 -3.53 -5.25
N CYS A 22 2.46 -4.81 -5.08
CA CYS A 22 3.20 -5.72 -4.21
C CYS A 22 4.57 -6.11 -4.78
N ASN A 23 4.73 -6.05 -6.11
CA ASN A 23 5.96 -6.42 -6.79
C ASN A 23 6.87 -5.21 -7.11
N GLU A 24 6.40 -3.99 -6.85
CA GLU A 24 7.10 -2.73 -7.06
C GLU A 24 7.35 -2.36 -8.53
N ASP A 25 6.56 -2.90 -9.46
CA ASP A 25 6.69 -2.65 -10.90
C ASP A 25 5.95 -1.38 -11.37
N ARG A 26 5.24 -0.71 -10.45
CA ARG A 26 4.43 0.50 -10.65
C ARG A 26 3.13 0.25 -11.41
N THR A 27 2.63 -0.96 -11.35
CA THR A 27 1.31 -1.35 -11.84
C THR A 27 0.60 -2.09 -10.71
N VAL A 28 -0.71 -1.93 -10.60
CA VAL A 28 -1.51 -2.79 -9.71
C VAL A 28 -2.33 -3.72 -10.58
N THR A 29 -2.00 -5.00 -10.49
CA THR A 29 -2.65 -6.08 -11.24
C THR A 29 -3.69 -6.80 -10.38
N VAL A 30 -4.59 -7.54 -11.03
CA VAL A 30 -5.55 -8.39 -10.31
C VAL A 30 -4.83 -9.43 -9.43
N ASP A 31 -3.69 -9.95 -9.88
CA ASP A 31 -2.90 -10.92 -9.12
C ASP A 31 -2.41 -10.33 -7.79
N GLU A 32 -2.08 -9.04 -7.75
CA GLU A 32 -1.69 -8.36 -6.53
C GLU A 32 -2.87 -8.07 -5.61
N LEU A 33 -4.03 -7.71 -6.18
CA LEU A 33 -5.27 -7.58 -5.41
C LEU A 33 -5.66 -8.90 -4.74
N VAL A 34 -5.55 -10.03 -5.45
CA VAL A 34 -5.82 -11.35 -4.88
C VAL A 34 -4.87 -11.67 -3.72
N ARG A 35 -3.58 -11.35 -3.87
CA ARG A 35 -2.60 -11.52 -2.78
C ARG A 35 -2.94 -10.66 -1.56
N ALA A 36 -3.31 -9.40 -1.77
CA ALA A 36 -3.69 -8.50 -0.68
C ALA A 36 -4.97 -8.97 0.03
N VAL A 37 -5.98 -9.47 -0.71
CA VAL A 37 -7.20 -10.06 -0.14
C VAL A 37 -6.89 -11.33 0.66
N HIS A 38 -6.03 -12.22 0.15
CA HIS A 38 -5.60 -13.38 0.92
C HIS A 38 -4.89 -12.97 2.22
N ALA A 39 -3.98 -12.00 2.16
CA ALA A 39 -3.28 -11.50 3.34
C ALA A 39 -4.24 -10.87 4.37
N LEU A 40 -5.27 -10.14 3.91
CA LEU A 40 -6.34 -9.61 4.75
C LEU A 40 -7.14 -10.73 5.45
N LEU A 41 -7.53 -11.77 4.71
CA LEU A 41 -8.35 -12.87 5.23
C LEU A 41 -7.62 -13.79 6.19
N GLU A 42 -6.32 -14.00 5.97
CA GLU A 42 -5.51 -14.90 6.81
C GLU A 42 -4.88 -14.18 8.02
N GLU A 43 -5.02 -12.86 8.13
CA GLU A 43 -4.37 -12.01 9.16
C GLU A 43 -2.84 -12.26 9.26
N GLN A 44 -2.20 -12.67 8.15
CA GLN A 44 -0.83 -13.16 8.16
C GLN A 44 0.17 -12.01 8.37
N GLN A 45 1.00 -12.14 9.40
CA GLN A 45 2.21 -11.36 9.57
C GLN A 45 3.45 -12.24 9.36
N PRO A 46 4.47 -11.77 8.63
CA PRO A 46 4.56 -10.44 8.00
C PRO A 46 3.70 -10.34 6.73
N LEU A 47 3.15 -9.14 6.49
CA LEU A 47 2.38 -8.84 5.29
C LEU A 47 3.23 -9.13 4.04
N THR A 48 2.78 -10.07 3.22
CA THR A 48 3.42 -10.41 1.94
C THR A 48 3.35 -9.27 0.92
N CYS A 49 2.48 -8.29 1.16
CA CYS A 49 2.36 -7.07 0.38
C CYS A 49 2.28 -5.86 1.32
N TRP A 50 3.42 -5.25 1.64
CA TRP A 50 3.47 -4.08 2.51
C TRP A 50 2.87 -2.84 1.85
N GLN A 51 2.85 -2.79 0.51
CA GLN A 51 2.30 -1.69 -0.26
C GLN A 51 0.77 -1.65 -0.21
N ALA A 52 0.12 -2.76 0.16
CA ALA A 52 -1.31 -2.77 0.41
C ALA A 52 -1.66 -2.15 1.78
N ASP A 53 -0.77 -2.22 2.78
CA ASP A 53 -0.89 -1.49 4.06
C ASP A 53 -0.49 -0.02 3.85
N TYR A 54 -1.41 0.72 3.25
CA TYR A 54 -1.24 2.15 2.97
C TYR A 54 -1.14 2.98 4.26
N SER A 55 -1.83 2.53 5.31
CA SER A 55 -1.82 3.17 6.61
C SER A 55 -0.48 2.99 7.33
N GLY A 56 0.33 1.99 6.97
CA GLY A 56 1.62 1.64 7.54
C GLY A 56 1.54 1.21 9.00
N ASP A 57 0.40 0.69 9.45
CA ASP A 57 0.15 0.31 10.84
C ASP A 57 0.41 -1.18 11.13
N GLY A 58 0.81 -1.93 10.10
CA GLY A 58 1.10 -3.36 10.14
C GLY A 58 -0.15 -4.23 10.04
N ARG A 59 -1.32 -3.65 9.76
CA ARG A 59 -2.56 -4.36 9.50
C ARG A 59 -3.04 -4.06 8.09
N LEU A 60 -3.78 -5.02 7.51
CA LEU A 60 -4.55 -4.78 6.32
C LEU A 60 -6.01 -4.59 6.69
N THR A 61 -6.66 -3.61 6.08
CA THR A 61 -8.10 -3.37 6.21
C THR A 61 -8.79 -3.40 4.85
N VAL A 62 -10.12 -3.50 4.86
CA VAL A 62 -10.92 -3.47 3.62
C VAL A 62 -10.81 -2.13 2.92
N ASP A 63 -10.71 -1.01 3.64
CA ASP A 63 -10.57 0.32 3.03
C ASP A 63 -9.25 0.46 2.26
N GLU A 64 -8.19 -0.18 2.74
CA GLU A 64 -6.92 -0.27 2.02
C GLU A 64 -7.01 -1.13 0.76
N ILE A 65 -7.72 -2.26 0.80
CA ILE A 65 -7.99 -3.07 -0.40
C ILE A 65 -8.80 -2.27 -1.44
N VAL A 66 -9.82 -1.54 -1.00
CA VAL A 66 -10.61 -0.67 -1.89
C VAL A 66 -9.73 0.41 -2.52
N ARG A 67 -8.76 0.94 -1.77
CA ARG A 67 -7.76 1.85 -2.32
C ARG A 67 -6.94 1.16 -3.42
N SER A 68 -6.41 -0.03 -3.17
CA SER A 68 -5.66 -0.77 -4.19
C SER A 68 -6.45 -1.04 -5.48
N VAL A 69 -7.76 -1.32 -5.36
CA VAL A 69 -8.63 -1.45 -6.54
C VAL A 69 -8.68 -0.17 -7.36
N ARG A 70 -8.75 1.01 -6.72
CA ARG A 70 -8.73 2.30 -7.45
C ARG A 70 -7.41 2.52 -8.17
N GLU A 71 -6.31 2.16 -7.54
CA GLU A 71 -4.98 2.25 -8.15
C GLU A 71 -4.88 1.34 -9.38
N ALA A 72 -5.43 0.12 -9.31
CA ALA A 72 -5.54 -0.81 -10.43
C ALA A 72 -6.42 -0.29 -11.58
N LEU A 73 -7.38 0.58 -11.28
CA LEU A 73 -8.25 1.23 -12.28
C LEU A 73 -7.61 2.46 -12.94
N GLY A 74 -6.35 2.78 -12.62
CA GLY A 74 -5.59 3.85 -13.28
C GLY A 74 -5.40 5.12 -12.46
N GLU A 75 -5.73 5.11 -11.16
CA GLU A 75 -5.34 6.17 -10.24
C GLU A 75 -3.85 6.08 -9.82
N CYS A 76 -3.20 4.97 -10.17
CA CYS A 76 -1.77 4.75 -10.06
C CYS A 76 -1.01 5.72 -10.98
N ALA A 77 -0.54 6.83 -10.43
CA ALA A 77 0.16 7.85 -11.18
C ALA A 77 1.50 7.31 -11.70
N ALA A 78 1.61 7.15 -13.03
CA ALA A 78 2.90 6.99 -13.68
C ALA A 78 3.80 8.19 -13.33
N PRO A 79 5.12 8.00 -13.13
CA PRO A 79 6.01 9.11 -12.80
C PRO A 79 5.90 10.20 -13.87
N SER A 80 5.72 11.44 -13.43
CA SER A 80 5.97 12.61 -14.28
C SER A 80 7.43 12.55 -14.76
N PRO A 81 7.70 12.77 -16.06
CA PRO A 81 9.05 12.71 -16.62
C PRO A 81 10.01 13.73 -16.01
#